data_AF-A0A937ZRF9-F1
#
_entry.id   AF-A0A937ZRF9-F1
#
_cell.length_a   1.000
_cell.length_b   1.000
_cell.length_c   1.000
_cell.angle_alpha   90.00
_cell.angle_beta   90.00
_cell.angle_gamma   90.00
#
_symmetry.space_group_name_H-M   'P 1'
#
loop_
_entity.id
_entity.type
_entity.pdbx_description
1 polymer ?
#
loop_
_entity_poly.entity_id
_entity_poly.type
_entity_poly.pdbx_seq_one_letter_code
_entity_poly.pdbx_strand_id
1 'polypeptide(L)' 'MRLDGKVAVVTGGGRGLGRAYCEALAKAGAAVVAADIRDTAGTVAAVEAAG' A
#
# COMPACT_ATOMS: atom_id res chain seq x y z
N MET A 1 -5.29 9.61 11.02
CA MET A 1 -6.46 9.59 10.13
C MET A 1 -6.98 8.16 10.10
N ARG A 2 -8.29 7.93 10.18
CA ARG A 2 -8.89 6.60 9.96
C ARG A 2 -9.38 6.53 8.51
N LEU A 3 -8.91 5.53 7.76
CA LEU A 3 -9.23 5.30 6.36
C LEU A 3 -10.12 4.06 6.15
N ASP A 4 -10.73 3.56 7.23
CA ASP A 4 -11.61 2.40 7.20
C ASP A 4 -12.67 2.53 6.09
N GLY A 5 -12.79 1.48 5.28
CA GLY A 5 -13.73 1.43 4.16
C GLY A 5 -13.35 2.30 2.95
N LYS A 6 -12.14 2.87 2.92
CA LYS A 6 -11.59 3.58 1.74
C LYS A 6 -10.63 2.70 0.96
N VAL A 7 -10.54 2.97 -0.34
CA VAL A 7 -9.53 2.39 -1.23
C VAL A 7 -8.51 3.46 -1.58
N ALA A 8 -7.23 3.17 -1.42
CA ALA A 8 -6.13 4.05 -1.79
C ALA A 8 -5.32 3.43 -2.93
N VAL A 9 -5.15 4.17 -4.02
CA VAL A 9 -4.32 3.76 -5.16
C VAL A 9 -2.99 4.50 -5.09
N VAL A 10 -1.89 3.75 -5.04
CA VAL A 10 -0.54 4.29 -4.97
C VAL A 10 0.21 3.96 -6.25
N THR A 11 0.50 4.98 -7.06
CA THR A 11 1.38 4.85 -8.22
C THR A 11 2.85 4.91 -7.80
N GLY A 12 3.69 4.05 -8.36
CA GLY A 12 5.09 3.91 -7.93
C GLY A 12 5.26 3.08 -6.66
N GLY A 13 4.28 2.20 -6.34
CA GLY A 13 4.22 1.43 -5.10
C GLY A 13 5.24 0.30 -4.96
N GLY A 14 6.08 0.03 -5.97
CA GLY A 14 6.96 -1.16 -5.96
C GLY A 14 8.16 -1.08 -5.02
N ARG A 15 8.60 0.13 -4.62
CA ARG A 15 9.72 0.29 -3.67
C ARG A 15 9.76 1.68 -3.02
N GLY A 16 10.71 1.86 -2.09
CA GLY A 16 11.02 3.17 -1.51
C GLY A 16 9.80 3.83 -0.86
N LEU A 17 9.59 5.12 -1.13
CA LEU A 17 8.47 5.87 -0.56
C LEU A 17 7.10 5.34 -0.99
N GLY A 18 6.94 4.88 -2.22
CA GLY A 18 5.66 4.33 -2.68
C GLY A 18 5.24 3.12 -1.85
N ARG A 19 6.17 2.19 -1.60
CA ARG A 19 5.94 1.07 -0.68
C ARG A 19 5.65 1.54 0.75
N ALA A 20 6.43 2.50 1.27
CA ALA A 20 6.21 3.03 2.62
C ALA A 20 4.82 3.66 2.77
N TYR A 21 4.31 4.34 1.74
CA TYR A 21 2.95 4.86 1.74
C TYR A 21 1.91 3.74 1.70
N CYS A 22 2.10 2.69 0.88
CA CYS A 22 1.20 1.54 0.89
C CYS A 22 1.06 0.94 2.30
N GLU A 23 2.18 0.69 2.99
CA GLU A 23 2.18 0.14 4.35
C GLU A 23 1.51 1.09 5.35
N ALA A 24 1.77 2.39 5.27
CA ALA A 24 1.16 3.37 6.18
C ALA A 24 -0.35 3.54 5.96
N LEU A 25 -0.80 3.49 4.70
CA LEU A 25 -2.22 3.58 4.34
C LEU A 25 -3.00 2.33 4.78
N ALA A 26 -2.39 1.15 4.64
CA ALA A 26 -2.92 -0.11 5.15
C ALA A 26 -3.10 -0.06 6.67
N LYS A 27 -2.06 0.35 7.43
CA LYS A 27 -2.14 0.57 8.88
C LYS A 27 -3.22 1.57 9.31
N ALA A 28 -3.59 2.48 8.43
CA ALA A 28 -4.64 3.45 8.66
C ALA A 28 -6.05 2.91 8.34
N GLY A 29 -6.18 1.67 7.86
CA GLY A 29 -7.44 0.97 7.57
C GLY A 29 -7.89 1.01 6.11
N ALA A 30 -7.05 1.49 5.19
CA ALA A 30 -7.39 1.52 3.77
C ALA A 30 -7.14 0.17 3.10
N ALA A 31 -8.01 -0.22 2.15
CA ALA A 31 -7.64 -1.20 1.15
C ALA A 31 -6.67 -0.54 0.14
N VAL A 32 -5.53 -1.16 -0.13
CA VAL A 32 -4.46 -0.52 -0.91
C VAL A 32 -4.25 -1.22 -2.26
N VAL A 33 -4.17 -0.44 -3.32
CA VAL A 33 -3.72 -0.88 -4.65
C VAL A 33 -2.31 -0.33 -4.89
N ALA A 34 -1.31 -1.21 -4.92
CA ALA A 34 0.05 -0.86 -5.31
C ALA A 34 0.21 -0.99 -6.83
N ALA A 35 0.24 0.14 -7.54
CA ALA A 35 0.43 0.19 -8.99
C ALA A 35 1.87 0.64 -9.32
N ASP A 36 2.62 -0.19 -10.04
CA ASP A 36 3.97 0.13 -10.50
C ASP A 36 4.24 -0.66 -11.80
N ILE A 37 5.21 -0.21 -12.59
CA ILE A 37 5.72 -0.96 -13.74
C ILE A 37 6.60 -2.14 -13.29
N ARG A 38 7.11 -2.08 -12.06
CA ARG A 38 7.86 -3.16 -11.42
C ARG A 38 6.92 -4.11 -10.70
N ASP A 39 7.43 -5.29 -10.39
CA ASP A 39 6.74 -6.23 -9.51
C ASP A 39 6.45 -5.59 -8.15
N THR A 40 5.20 -5.71 -7.71
CA THR A 40 4.70 -5.19 -6.44
C THR A 40 4.43 -6.29 -5.43
N ALA A 41 4.70 -7.57 -5.72
CA ALA A 41 4.43 -8.68 -4.80
C ALA A 41 5.04 -8.48 -3.41
N GLY A 42 6.27 -7.96 -3.33
CA GLY A 42 6.91 -7.63 -2.05
C GLY A 42 6.23 -6.50 -1.29
N THR A 43 5.62 -5.53 -1.98
CA THR A 43 4.80 -4.48 -1.36
C THR A 43 3.46 -5.04 -0.90
N VAL A 44 2.82 -5.90 -1.70
CA VAL A 44 1.54 -6.54 -1.35
C VAL A 44 1.69 -7.35 -0.07
N ALA A 45 2.73 -8.19 0.02
CA ALA A 45 3.02 -8.96 1.23
C ALA A 45 3.24 -8.05 2.46
N ALA A 46 3.88 -6.89 2.27
CA ALA A 46 4.10 -5.93 3.35
C ALA A 46 2.80 -5.22 3.77
N VAL A 47 1.90 -4.92 2.83
CA VAL A 47 0.56 -4.37 3.09
C VAL A 47 -0.27 -5.38 3.88
N GLU A 48 -0.34 -6.63 3.44
CA GLU A 48 -1.08 -7.71 4.13
C GLU A 48 -0.55 -7.95 5.55
N ALA A 49 0.77 -7.87 5.75
CA ALA A 49 1.37 -7.98 7.08
C ALA A 49 1.10 -6.76 7.98
N ALA A 50 0.74 -5.61 7.41
CA ALA A 50 0.57 -4.36 8.13
C ALA A 50 -0.85 -4.15 8.70
N GLY A 51 -1.85 -4.86 8.19
CA GLY A 51 -3.25 -4.78 8.66
C GLY A 51 -4.25 -4.85 7.53
#